data_AF-A0A1F6UJU6-F1
#
_entry.id   AF-A0A1F6UJU6-F1
#
_cell.length_a   1.000
_cell.length_b   1.000
_cell.length_c   1.000
_cell.angle_alpha   90.00
_cell.angle_beta   90.00
_cell.angle_gamma   90.00
#
_symmetry.space_group_name_H-M   'P 1'
#
loop_
_entity.id
_entity.type
_entity.pdbx_description
1 polymer ?
#
loop_
_entity_poly.entity_id
_entity_poly.type
_entity_poly.pdbx_seq_one_letter_code
_entity_poly.pdbx_strand_id
1 'polypeptide(L)' 'MVLHDVNLALRYCDHGLLLFDNGACRHGALASLLDVPTLEQLFGCRFRQLNDADGSVFFPA' A
#
# COMPACT_ATOMS: atom_id res chain seq x y z
N MET A 1 -0.19 -7.92 12.14
CA MET A 1 0.64 -8.67 11.16
C MET A 1 1.55 -7.66 10.47
N VAL A 2 2.80 -7.99 10.20
CA VAL A 2 3.69 -7.15 9.37
C VAL A 2 3.80 -7.81 8.01
N LEU A 3 3.33 -7.14 6.97
CA LEU A 3 3.36 -7.63 5.59
C LEU A 3 4.25 -6.73 4.76
N HIS A 4 5.21 -7.35 4.05
CA HIS A 4 6.05 -6.64 3.09
C HIS A 4 5.37 -6.48 1.72
N ASP A 5 4.41 -7.34 1.41
CA ASP A 5 3.67 -7.30 0.16
C ASP A 5 2.36 -6.52 0.34
N VAL A 6 2.23 -5.41 -0.40
CA VAL A 6 1.06 -4.54 -0.36
C VAL A 6 -0.22 -5.22 -0.87
N ASN A 7 -0.11 -6.13 -1.85
CA ASN A 7 -1.28 -6.79 -2.43
C ASN A 7 -1.84 -7.83 -1.47
N LEU A 8 -0.97 -8.51 -0.72
CA LEU A 8 -1.42 -9.37 0.39
C LEU A 8 -2.11 -8.55 1.48
N ALA A 9 -1.58 -7.37 1.80
CA ALA A 9 -2.23 -6.48 2.77
C ALA A 9 -3.62 -6.04 2.28
N LEU A 10 -3.75 -5.62 1.02
CA LEU A 10 -5.04 -5.24 0.42
C LEU A 10 -6.06 -6.37 0.40
N ARG A 11 -5.60 -7.61 0.23
CA ARG A 11 -6.51 -8.77 0.11
C ARG A 11 -6.97 -9.33 1.45
N TYR A 12 -6.16 -9.21 2.50
CA TYR A 12 -6.41 -9.91 3.77
C TYR A 12 -6.53 -8.98 4.97
N CYS A 13 -6.38 -7.67 4.81
CA CYS A 13 -6.48 -6.71 5.91
C CYS A 13 -7.44 -5.58 5.56
N ASP A 14 -8.30 -5.20 6.51
CA ASP A 14 -9.18 -4.04 6.35
C ASP A 14 -8.47 -2.72 6.72
N HIS A 15 -7.56 -2.80 7.70
CA HIS A 15 -6.84 -1.65 8.27
C HIS A 15 -5.34 -1.90 8.31
N GLY A 16 -4.56 -0.83 8.20
CA GLY A 16 -3.11 -0.88 8.24
C GLY A 16 -2.48 0.32 8.94
N LEU A 17 -1.19 0.17 9.25
CA LEU A 17 -0.30 1.22 9.72
C LEU A 17 0.89 1.26 8.77
N LEU A 18 1.07 2.39 8.09
CA LEU A 18 2.24 2.68 7.25
C LEU A 18 3.27 3.40 8.11
N LEU A 19 4.52 2.94 8.03
CA LEU A 19 5.67 3.52 8.72
C LEU A 19 6.64 4.04 7.67
N PHE A 20 6.85 5.35 7.64
CA PHE A 20 7.73 6.01 6.67
C PHE A 20 9.15 6.14 7.25
N ASP A 21 10.12 6.32 6.35
CA ASP A 21 11.54 6.46 6.67
C ASP A 21 11.85 7.64 7.62
N ASN A 22 11.08 8.71 7.50
CA ASN A 22 11.15 9.91 8.35
C ASN A 22 10.49 9.74 9.73
N GLY A 23 10.03 8.53 10.07
CA GLY A 23 9.34 8.23 11.34
C GLY A 23 7.88 8.68 11.38
N ALA A 24 7.36 9.30 10.32
CA ALA A 24 5.93 9.55 10.21
C ALA A 24 5.17 8.22 10.09
N CYS A 25 3.91 8.24 10.53
CA CYS A 25 3.02 7.11 10.36
C CYS A 25 1.64 7.55 9.88
N ARG A 26 0.99 6.68 9.11
CA ARG A 26 -0.41 6.86 8.67
C ARG A 26 -1.16 5.58 8.94
N HIS A 27 -2.38 5.68 9.46
CA HIS A 27 -3.19 4.51 9.80
C HIS A 27 -4.67 4.72 9.48
N GLY A 28 -5.40 3.62 9.31
CA GLY A 28 -6.78 3.64 8.84
C GLY A 28 -7.08 2.51 7.86
N ALA A 29 -8.18 2.65 7.12
CA ALA A 29 -8.60 1.68 6.11
C ALA A 29 -7.59 1.61 4.97
N LEU A 30 -7.12 0.40 4.62
CA LEU A 30 -6.11 0.24 3.57
C LEU A 30 -6.58 0.77 2.21
N ALA A 31 -7.87 0.62 1.90
CA ALA A 31 -8.49 1.15 0.69
C ALA A 31 -8.41 2.69 0.58
N SER A 32 -8.25 3.42 1.69
CA SER A 32 -8.10 4.88 1.69
C SER A 32 -6.65 5.33 1.88
N LEU A 33 -5.79 4.46 2.43
CA LEU A 33 -4.38 4.76 2.68
C LEU A 33 -3.48 4.47 1.47
N LEU A 34 -3.85 3.49 0.65
CA LEU A 34 -2.98 2.97 -0.41
C LEU A 34 -3.35 3.57 -1.77
N ASP A 35 -2.47 4.43 -2.27
CA ASP A 35 -2.43 4.90 -3.64
C ASP A 35 -0.98 4.82 -4.16
N VAL A 36 -0.80 5.02 -5.48
CA VAL A 36 0.54 4.98 -6.10
C VAL A 36 1.51 5.95 -5.40
N PRO A 37 1.19 7.25 -5.20
CA PRO A 37 2.12 8.18 -4.55
C PRO A 37 2.55 7.74 -3.14
N THR A 38 1.62 7.22 -2.33
CA THR A 38 1.93 6.76 -0.97
C THR A 38 2.86 5.55 -1.01
N LEU A 39 2.64 4.63 -1.95
CA LEU A 39 3.50 3.45 -2.11
C LEU A 39 4.89 3.80 -2.64
N GLU A 40 4.97 4.72 -3.60
CA GLU A 40 6.26 5.19 -4.11
C GLU A 40 7.09 5.87 -3.01
N GLN A 41 6.44 6.66 -2.15
CA GLN A 41 7.10 7.23 -0.98
C GLN A 41 7.52 6.16 0.05
N LEU A 42 6.64 5.19 0.33
CA LEU A 42 6.87 4.17 1.35
C LEU A 42 8.00 3.20 0.97
N PHE A 43 8.06 2.80 -0.30
CA PHE A 43 9.00 1.81 -0.82
C PHE A 43 10.20 2.42 -1.56
N GLY A 44 10.18 3.72 -1.87
CA GLY A 44 11.29 4.42 -2.51
C GLY A 44 11.54 4.04 -3.98
N CYS A 45 10.53 3.49 -4.67
CA CYS A 45 10.62 3.12 -6.08
C CYS A 45 9.31 3.42 -6.81
N ARG A 46 9.32 3.37 -8.14
CA ARG A 46 8.13 3.63 -8.95
C ARG A 46 7.12 2.50 -8.87
N PHE A 47 5.83 2.83 -8.87
CA PHE A 47 4.74 1.85 -8.84
C PHE A 47 3.79 2.04 -10.01
N ARG A 48 3.17 0.93 -10.41
CA ARG A 48 2.03 0.89 -11.30
C ARG A 48 0.85 0.25 -10.59
N GLN A 49 -0.34 0.75 -10.88
CA GLN A 49 -1.61 0.22 -10.40
C GLN A 49 -2.39 -0.35 -11.59
N LEU A 50 -2.90 -1.57 -11.42
CA LEU A 50 -3.88 -2.16 -12.31
C LEU A 50 -5.18 -2.35 -11.53
N ASN A 51 -6.28 -1.92 -12.11
CA ASN A 51 -7.61 -2.09 -11.54
C ASN A 51 -8.31 -3.22 -12.28
N ASP A 52 -8.86 -4.17 -11.51
CA ASP A 52 -9.69 -5.26 -11.99
C ASP A 52 -11.05 -5.24 -11.26
N ALA A 53 -11.98 -6.10 -11.66
CA ALA A 53 -13.30 -6.24 -11.04
C ALA A 53 -13.22 -6.58 -9.53
N ASP A 54 -12.17 -7.30 -9.12
CA ASP A 54 -11.97 -7.75 -7.74
C ASP A 54 -11.11 -6.78 -6.89
N GLY A 55 -10.62 -5.68 -7.47
CA GLY A 55 -9.85 -4.66 -6.74
C GLY A 55 -8.60 -4.16 -7.48
N SER A 56 -7.72 -3.48 -6.74
CA SER A 56 -6.47 -2.93 -7.27
C SER A 56 -5.28 -3.81 -6.93
N VAL A 57 -4.38 -3.97 -7.91
CA VAL A 57 -3.09 -4.63 -7.75
C VAL A 57 -1.98 -3.62 -8.05
N PHE A 58 -0.97 -3.59 -7.18
CA PHE A 58 0.17 -2.71 -7.26
C PHE A 58 1.45 -3.50 -7.53
N PHE A 59 2.30 -3.01 -8.43
CA PHE A 59 3.57 -3.65 -8.72
C PHE A 59 4.67 -2.60 -9.02
N PRO A 60 5.93 -2.87 -8.63
CA PRO A 60 7.05 -2.01 -8.98
C PRO A 60 7.19 -1.88 -10.50
N ALA A 61 7.57 -0.68 -10.96
CA ALA A 61 7.71 -0.39 -12.38
C ALA A 61 8.91 -1.07 -13.01
#